data_AF-A0A382MVL8-F1
#
_entry.id   AF-A0A382MVL8-F1
#
_cell.length_a   1.000
_cell.length_b   1.000
_cell.length_c   1.000
_cell.angle_alpha   90.00
_cell.angle_beta   90.00
_cell.angle_gamma   90.00
#
_symmetry.space_group_name_H-M   'P 1'
#
loop_
_entity.id
_entity.type
_entity.pdbx_description
1 polymer ?
#
loop_
_entity_poly.entity_id
_entity_poly.type
_entity_poly.pdbx_seq_one_letter_code
_entity_poly.pdbx_strand_id
1 'polypeptide(L)'
;VNTQRKLLLRLLGWFGLINGFIAVLIGLRYLFFYSFPDDVWALSYVPLATITHFIILSNLPIALLLIPLTLIVPNKRLIFSLAILFATLIITSLIVDANFFAENRYHLSVLTSVLFDSTTYVLIALQFLIVLAFEYMLANQLFRLLNRADRKSMYGKQIACLIIICWGYVQGLHIWADATYYNAITGFTRYLPAYRPLHAKRDLARLGWIDSEALRNERVVEKLGEAFSEELSYPIHPITCPKKSTNQLNVLMIVVDALRPEMVNSQITPTIERFKEKAIRFNNHYSGGTSSRMGAFSIFYGIPTTYWRTFHDNQ
;
A
#
# COMPACT_ATOMS: atom_id res chain seq x y z
N VAL A 1 -43.09 5.71 7.93
CA VAL A 1 -41.89 4.84 8.12
C VAL A 1 -40.99 4.78 6.88
N ASN A 2 -41.50 4.51 5.68
CA ASN A 2 -40.67 4.33 4.48
C ASN A 2 -39.96 5.62 3.98
N THR A 3 -40.55 6.80 4.20
CA THR A 3 -40.01 8.09 3.76
C THR A 3 -38.74 8.51 4.52
N GLN A 4 -38.69 8.25 5.83
CA GLN A 4 -37.54 8.59 6.67
C GLN A 4 -36.32 7.73 6.34
N ARG A 5 -36.52 6.42 6.11
CA ARG A 5 -35.46 5.50 5.67
C ARG A 5 -34.86 5.95 4.33
N LYS A 6 -35.70 6.26 3.34
CA LYS A 6 -35.24 6.75 2.03
C LYS A 6 -34.44 8.06 2.14
N LEU A 7 -34.86 8.98 2.99
CA LEU A 7 -34.12 10.22 3.23
C LEU A 7 -32.75 9.95 3.86
N LEU A 8 -32.69 9.09 4.88
CA LEU A 8 -31.43 8.73 5.55
C LEU A 8 -30.46 8.03 4.60
N LEU A 9 -30.93 7.08 3.79
CA LEU A 9 -30.09 6.41 2.79
C LEU A 9 -29.57 7.38 1.73
N ARG A 10 -30.40 8.33 1.29
CA ARG A 10 -29.96 9.38 0.37
C ARG A 10 -28.90 10.28 1.01
N LEU A 11 -29.08 10.66 2.27
CA LEU A 11 -28.11 11.46 3.02
C LEU A 11 -26.78 10.72 3.16
N LEU A 12 -26.80 9.45 3.58
CA LEU A 12 -25.60 8.62 3.69
C LEU A 12 -24.87 8.50 2.36
N GLY A 13 -25.59 8.29 1.26
CA GLY A 13 -24.98 8.19 -0.07
C GLY A 13 -24.27 9.47 -0.51
N TRP A 14 -24.90 10.64 -0.32
CA TRP A 14 -24.25 11.92 -0.68
C TRP A 14 -23.13 12.30 0.29
N PHE A 15 -23.33 12.06 1.59
CA PHE A 15 -22.32 12.34 2.61
C PHE A 15 -21.06 11.50 2.38
N GLY A 16 -21.25 10.21 2.14
CA GLY A 16 -20.17 9.30 1.83
C GLY A 16 -19.52 9.57 0.46
N LEU A 17 -20.27 10.00 -0.56
CA LEU A 17 -19.68 10.41 -1.84
C LEU A 17 -18.78 11.63 -1.69
N ILE A 18 -19.24 12.67 -0.97
CA ILE A 18 -18.43 13.87 -0.71
C ILE A 18 -17.16 13.52 0.07
N ASN A 19 -17.30 12.72 1.14
CA ASN A 19 -16.16 12.22 1.91
C ASN A 19 -15.21 11.37 1.07
N GLY A 20 -15.73 10.58 0.12
CA GLY A 20 -14.94 9.86 -0.86
C GLY A 20 -14.08 10.79 -1.71
N PHE A 21 -14.64 11.89 -2.23
CA PHE A 21 -13.87 12.89 -2.97
C PHE A 21 -12.85 13.63 -2.09
N ILE A 22 -13.17 13.94 -0.83
CA ILE A 22 -12.20 14.50 0.13
C ILE A 22 -11.05 13.51 0.33
N ALA A 23 -11.34 12.22 0.50
CA ALA A 23 -10.33 11.18 0.61
C ALA A 23 -9.48 11.06 -0.67
N VAL A 24 -10.07 11.21 -1.86
CA VAL A 24 -9.32 11.29 -3.13
C VAL A 24 -8.35 12.47 -3.12
N LEU A 25 -8.81 13.67 -2.72
CA LEU A 25 -7.96 14.87 -2.66
C LEU A 25 -6.77 14.71 -1.71
N ILE A 26 -7.00 14.13 -0.53
CA ILE A 26 -5.91 13.79 0.41
C ILE A 26 -5.00 12.74 -0.23
N GLY A 27 -5.59 11.76 -0.91
CA GLY A 27 -4.92 10.67 -1.60
C GLY A 27 -4.03 11.08 -2.76
N LEU A 28 -4.26 12.25 -3.37
CA LEU A 28 -3.36 12.79 -4.41
C LEU A 28 -1.93 12.96 -3.90
N ARG A 29 -1.74 13.16 -2.58
CA ARG A 29 -0.40 13.25 -1.97
C ARG A 29 0.43 11.98 -2.17
N TYR A 30 -0.18 10.78 -2.24
CA TYR A 30 0.56 9.55 -2.52
C TYR A 30 1.12 9.53 -3.94
N LEU A 31 0.42 10.15 -4.89
CA LEU A 31 0.81 10.20 -6.30
C LEU A 31 2.02 11.10 -6.56
N PHE A 32 2.32 12.06 -5.68
CA PHE A 32 3.52 12.89 -5.81
C PHE A 32 4.83 12.12 -5.67
N PHE A 33 4.76 10.89 -5.16
CA PHE A 33 5.91 10.02 -4.97
C PHE A 33 5.91 8.84 -5.94
N TYR A 34 4.93 8.78 -6.83
CA TYR A 34 4.82 7.77 -7.86
C TYR A 34 5.44 8.29 -9.16
N SER A 35 6.41 7.57 -9.70
CA SER A 35 6.93 7.81 -11.05
C SER A 35 5.94 7.21 -12.05
N PHE A 36 5.28 8.06 -12.84
CA PHE A 36 4.33 7.61 -13.85
C PHE A 36 5.09 6.95 -15.01
N PRO A 37 4.85 5.65 -15.30
CA PRO A 37 5.41 5.00 -16.47
C PRO A 37 4.82 5.60 -17.75
N ASP A 38 5.61 5.63 -18.83
CA ASP A 38 5.16 5.96 -20.20
C ASP A 38 4.33 4.82 -20.81
N ASP A 39 3.27 4.40 -20.11
CA ASP A 39 2.36 3.34 -20.53
C ASP A 39 0.89 3.79 -20.46
N VAL A 40 0.14 3.52 -21.54
CA VAL A 40 -1.26 3.92 -21.68
C VAL A 40 -2.15 3.22 -20.64
N TRP A 41 -1.87 1.96 -20.33
CA TRP A 41 -2.65 1.22 -19.34
C TRP A 41 -2.40 1.74 -17.93
N ALA A 42 -1.14 2.04 -17.57
CA ALA A 42 -0.80 2.67 -16.30
C ALA A 42 -1.43 4.07 -16.15
N LEU A 43 -1.39 4.89 -17.21
CA LEU A 43 -1.99 6.23 -17.22
C LEU A 43 -3.52 6.22 -17.02
N SER A 44 -4.20 5.18 -17.51
CA SER A 44 -5.64 5.00 -17.24
C SER A 44 -5.90 4.38 -15.87
N TYR A 45 -5.08 3.40 -15.47
CA TYR A 45 -5.26 2.63 -14.23
C TYR A 45 -5.05 3.47 -12.97
N VAL A 46 -3.93 4.21 -12.87
CA VAL A 46 -3.54 4.95 -11.66
C VAL A 46 -4.61 5.95 -11.17
N PRO A 47 -5.14 6.87 -12.01
CA PRO A 47 -6.15 7.82 -11.57
C PRO A 47 -7.48 7.12 -11.24
N LEU A 48 -7.91 6.14 -12.05
CA LEU A 48 -9.16 5.41 -11.79
C LEU A 48 -9.07 4.56 -10.52
N ALA A 49 -7.93 3.90 -10.29
CA ALA A 49 -7.67 3.14 -9.08
C ALA A 49 -7.69 4.05 -7.85
N THR A 50 -7.03 5.21 -7.91
CA THR A 50 -7.03 6.21 -6.84
C THR A 50 -8.45 6.69 -6.52
N ILE A 51 -9.21 7.11 -7.53
CA ILE A 51 -10.56 7.64 -7.37
C ILE A 51 -11.49 6.57 -6.77
N THR A 52 -11.53 5.40 -7.40
CA THR A 52 -12.45 4.33 -6.99
C THR A 52 -12.08 3.75 -5.62
N HIS A 53 -10.78 3.59 -5.33
CA HIS A 53 -10.30 3.10 -4.04
C HIS A 53 -10.72 4.01 -2.89
N PHE A 54 -10.42 5.31 -2.95
CA PHE A 54 -10.73 6.21 -1.84
C PHE A 54 -12.24 6.44 -1.66
N ILE A 55 -13.00 6.47 -2.75
CA ILE A 55 -14.47 6.50 -2.66
C ILE A 55 -14.98 5.24 -1.97
N ILE A 56 -14.53 4.05 -2.36
CA ILE A 56 -14.99 2.80 -1.76
C ILE A 56 -14.52 2.68 -0.31
N LEU A 57 -13.25 2.97 -0.02
CA LEU A 57 -12.66 2.92 1.31
C LEU A 57 -13.42 3.80 2.30
N SER A 58 -13.73 5.04 1.91
CA SER A 58 -14.52 5.96 2.73
C SER A 58 -15.96 5.48 2.96
N ASN A 59 -16.58 4.88 1.93
CA ASN A 59 -17.96 4.42 2.00
C ASN A 59 -18.14 3.03 2.61
N LEU A 60 -17.06 2.25 2.79
CA LEU A 60 -17.15 0.85 3.23
C LEU A 60 -17.83 0.69 4.61
N PRO A 61 -17.46 1.45 5.66
CA PRO A 61 -18.15 1.35 6.96
C PRO A 61 -19.61 1.80 6.88
N ILE A 62 -19.91 2.82 6.05
CA ILE A 62 -21.28 3.28 5.83
C ILE A 62 -22.11 2.17 5.17
N ALA A 63 -21.58 1.54 4.12
CA ALA A 63 -22.27 0.50 3.38
C ALA A 63 -22.49 -0.77 4.22
N LEU A 64 -21.47 -1.22 4.96
CA LEU A 64 -21.53 -2.47 5.72
C LEU A 64 -22.27 -2.33 7.06
N LEU A 65 -22.19 -1.17 7.72
CA LEU A 65 -22.74 -1.00 9.07
C LEU A 65 -23.97 -0.09 9.08
N LEU A 66 -23.89 1.09 8.46
CA LEU A 66 -24.93 2.11 8.60
C LEU A 66 -26.14 1.86 7.69
N ILE A 67 -25.95 1.30 6.49
CA ILE A 67 -27.09 0.95 5.62
C ILE A 67 -27.97 -0.12 6.30
N PRO A 68 -27.46 -1.28 6.75
CA PRO A 68 -28.28 -2.26 7.48
C PRO A 68 -28.91 -1.67 8.74
N LEU A 69 -28.14 -0.91 9.54
CA LEU A 69 -28.65 -0.26 10.75
C LEU A 69 -29.81 0.70 10.44
N THR A 70 -29.76 1.43 9.33
CA THR A 70 -30.83 2.33 8.90
C THR A 70 -32.13 1.58 8.55
N LEU A 71 -32.00 0.36 8.01
CA LEU A 71 -33.14 -0.48 7.69
C LEU A 71 -33.82 -1.02 8.95
N ILE A 72 -33.04 -1.37 9.99
CA ILE A 72 -33.54 -1.90 11.27
C ILE A 72 -34.05 -0.75 12.16
N VAL A 73 -33.20 0.24 12.44
CA VAL A 73 -33.45 1.36 13.37
C VAL A 73 -33.30 2.70 12.62
N PRO A 74 -34.39 3.29 12.10
CA PRO A 74 -34.35 4.54 11.34
C PRO A 74 -34.19 5.79 12.22
N ASN A 75 -33.27 5.76 13.19
CA ASN A 75 -32.99 6.87 14.08
C ASN A 75 -31.96 7.83 13.47
N LYS A 76 -32.43 9.01 13.06
CA LYS A 76 -31.60 10.04 12.42
C LYS A 76 -30.39 10.42 13.27
N ARG A 77 -30.56 10.65 14.58
CA ARG A 77 -29.47 11.14 15.44
C ARG A 77 -28.35 10.10 15.51
N LEU A 78 -28.71 8.85 15.78
CA LEU A 78 -27.75 7.74 15.88
C LEU A 78 -26.97 7.55 14.57
N ILE A 79 -27.68 7.36 13.45
CA ILE A 79 -27.05 7.07 12.15
C ILE A 79 -26.10 8.19 11.74
N PHE A 80 -26.50 9.44 11.98
CA PHE A 80 -25.71 10.59 11.57
C PHE A 80 -24.49 10.83 12.46
N SER A 81 -24.64 10.67 13.77
CA SER A 81 -23.51 10.71 14.70
C SER A 81 -22.47 9.65 14.36
N LEU A 82 -22.91 8.43 14.01
CA LEU A 82 -22.01 7.37 13.58
C LEU A 82 -21.36 7.65 12.21
N ALA A 83 -22.12 8.19 11.25
CA ALA A 83 -21.57 8.57 9.94
C ALA A 83 -20.47 9.63 10.08
N ILE A 84 -20.73 10.68 10.87
CA ILE A 84 -19.76 11.74 11.17
C ILE A 84 -18.52 11.14 11.85
N LEU A 85 -18.71 10.26 12.84
CA LEU A 85 -17.60 9.62 13.56
C LEU A 85 -16.74 8.77 12.60
N PHE A 86 -17.35 7.93 11.76
CA PHE A 86 -16.61 7.12 10.79
C PHE A 86 -15.86 7.96 9.76
N ALA A 87 -16.51 8.98 9.19
CA ALA A 87 -15.85 9.91 8.27
C ALA A 87 -14.65 10.59 8.96
N THR A 88 -14.85 11.09 10.17
CA THR A 88 -13.78 11.74 10.96
C THR A 88 -12.61 10.81 11.19
N LEU A 89 -12.86 9.56 11.61
CA LEU A 89 -11.80 8.57 11.84
C LEU A 89 -11.04 8.24 10.56
N ILE A 90 -11.75 8.01 9.45
CA ILE A 90 -11.13 7.68 8.15
C ILE A 90 -10.30 8.85 7.65
N ILE A 91 -10.85 10.07 7.58
CA ILE A 91 -10.16 11.26 7.08
C ILE A 91 -8.97 11.61 7.97
N THR A 92 -9.11 11.55 9.29
CA THR A 92 -7.99 11.78 10.21
C THR A 92 -6.88 10.76 9.97
N SER A 93 -7.22 9.47 9.91
CA SER A 93 -6.25 8.40 9.68
C SER A 93 -5.54 8.57 8.33
N LEU A 94 -6.28 8.98 7.30
CA LEU A 94 -5.75 9.16 5.96
C LEU A 94 -4.78 10.35 5.87
N ILE A 95 -5.07 11.46 6.56
CA ILE A 95 -4.16 12.60 6.62
C ILE A 95 -2.86 12.23 7.36
N VAL A 96 -2.98 11.50 8.48
CA VAL A 96 -1.81 11.04 9.24
C VAL A 96 -0.97 10.09 8.39
N ASP A 97 -1.60 9.11 7.73
CA ASP A 97 -0.92 8.19 6.83
C ASP A 97 -0.25 8.89 5.65
N ALA A 98 -0.92 9.86 5.02
CA ALA A 98 -0.37 10.60 3.87
C ALA A 98 0.85 11.43 4.24
N ASN A 99 0.86 12.04 5.43
CA ASN A 99 2.03 12.74 5.95
C ASN A 99 3.15 11.76 6.32
N PHE A 100 2.82 10.65 6.97
CA PHE A 100 3.78 9.62 7.33
C PHE A 100 4.43 8.98 6.09
N PHE A 101 3.64 8.65 5.08
CA PHE A 101 4.08 8.08 3.81
C PHE A 101 4.97 9.03 3.02
N ALA A 102 4.68 10.33 3.05
CA ALA A 102 5.50 11.34 2.39
C ALA A 102 6.96 11.31 2.85
N GLU A 103 7.17 10.94 4.12
CA GLU A 103 8.50 10.98 4.73
C GLU A 103 9.15 9.59 4.73
N ASN A 104 8.35 8.53 4.86
CA ASN A 104 8.84 7.18 5.07
C ASN A 104 8.71 6.23 3.86
N ARG A 105 7.90 6.58 2.85
CA ARG A 105 7.62 5.75 1.66
C ARG A 105 6.95 4.40 1.94
N TYR A 106 6.39 4.22 3.14
CA TYR A 106 5.53 3.10 3.50
C TYR A 106 4.37 3.57 4.39
N HIS A 107 3.27 2.82 4.37
CA HIS A 107 2.05 3.16 5.10
C HIS A 107 2.17 2.88 6.60
N LEU A 108 1.47 3.69 7.38
CA LEU A 108 1.36 3.59 8.82
C LEU A 108 0.80 2.22 9.22
N SER A 109 1.43 1.63 10.23
CA SER A 109 0.96 0.40 10.88
C SER A 109 0.72 0.69 12.35
N VAL A 110 0.00 -0.20 13.04
CA VAL A 110 -0.17 -0.11 14.50
C VAL A 110 1.17 -0.11 15.22
N LEU A 111 2.15 -0.90 14.74
CA LEU A 111 3.47 -0.96 15.37
C LEU A 111 4.23 0.37 15.24
N THR A 112 4.18 0.99 14.06
CA THR A 112 4.88 2.25 13.82
C THR A 112 4.16 3.45 14.44
N SER A 113 2.84 3.39 14.58
CA SER A 113 2.09 4.46 15.26
C SER A 113 2.35 4.51 16.77
N VAL A 114 2.76 3.41 17.41
CA VAL A 114 3.14 3.37 18.84
C VAL A 114 4.50 4.03 19.09
N LEU A 115 5.31 4.24 18.04
CA LEU A 115 6.63 4.87 18.14
C LEU A 115 6.60 6.40 18.02
N PHE A 116 5.42 7.00 17.89
CA PHE A 116 5.29 8.45 17.78
C PHE A 116 5.64 9.15 19.09
N ASP A 117 6.24 10.33 18.95
CA ASP A 117 6.44 11.23 20.08
C ASP A 117 5.10 11.74 20.65
N SER A 118 5.09 12.12 21.93
CA SER A 118 3.91 12.65 22.63
C SER A 118 3.28 13.84 21.89
N THR A 119 4.11 14.70 21.30
CA THR A 119 3.65 15.87 20.52
C THR A 119 2.81 15.45 19.33
N THR A 120 3.20 14.37 18.63
CA THR A 120 2.49 13.87 17.47
C THR A 120 1.08 13.41 17.85
N TYR A 121 0.90 12.73 18.98
CA TYR A 121 -0.43 12.34 19.44
C TYR A 121 -1.32 13.54 19.75
N VAL A 122 -0.77 14.61 20.34
CA VAL A 122 -1.52 15.86 20.59
C VAL A 122 -1.96 16.50 19.27
N LEU A 123 -1.08 16.54 18.26
CA LEU A 123 -1.42 17.06 16.93
C LEU A 123 -2.48 16.21 16.23
N ILE A 124 -2.41 14.88 16.32
CA ILE A 124 -3.43 13.97 15.80
C ILE A 124 -4.78 14.19 16.49
N ALA A 125 -4.79 14.38 17.81
CA ALA A 125 -6.01 14.68 18.56
C ALA A 125 -6.61 16.03 18.17
N LEU A 126 -5.79 17.07 18.01
CA LEU A 126 -6.24 18.38 17.53
C LEU A 126 -6.82 18.28 16.10
N GLN A 127 -6.12 17.57 15.21
CA GLN A 127 -6.59 17.31 13.85
C GLN A 127 -7.94 16.58 13.86
N PHE A 128 -8.08 15.55 14.69
CA PHE A 128 -9.35 14.83 14.85
C PHE A 128 -10.49 15.77 15.24
N LEU A 129 -10.27 16.69 16.18
CA LEU A 129 -11.28 17.67 16.60
C LEU A 129 -11.66 18.64 15.48
N ILE A 130 -10.68 19.11 14.70
CA ILE A 130 -10.91 19.99 13.54
C ILE A 130 -11.73 19.25 12.47
N VAL A 131 -11.34 18.03 12.12
CA VAL A 131 -12.07 17.20 11.16
C VAL A 131 -13.47 16.89 11.68
N LEU A 132 -13.64 16.59 12.97
CA LEU A 132 -14.95 16.33 13.56
C LEU A 132 -15.90 17.53 13.43
N ALA A 133 -15.40 18.74 13.71
CA ALA A 133 -16.16 19.97 13.55
C ALA A 133 -16.54 20.21 12.08
N PHE A 134 -15.59 19.99 11.16
CA PHE A 134 -15.82 20.08 9.73
C PHE A 134 -16.88 19.07 9.24
N GLU A 135 -16.76 17.80 9.60
CA GLU A 135 -17.71 16.76 9.23
C GLU A 135 -19.10 17.06 9.79
N TYR A 136 -19.19 17.54 11.03
CA TYR A 136 -20.46 17.96 11.62
C TYR A 136 -21.12 19.11 10.83
N MET A 137 -20.34 20.12 10.44
CA MET A 137 -20.82 21.24 9.62
C MET A 137 -21.26 20.78 8.23
N LEU A 138 -20.43 19.96 7.56
CA LEU A 138 -20.72 19.39 6.24
C LEU A 138 -22.02 18.59 6.26
N ALA A 139 -22.16 17.72 7.24
CA ALA A 139 -23.32 16.87 7.40
C ALA A 139 -24.59 17.72 7.62
N ASN A 140 -24.54 18.72 8.53
CA ASN A 140 -25.67 19.63 8.74
C ASN A 140 -26.02 20.45 7.49
N GLN A 141 -25.04 20.92 6.73
CA GLN A 141 -25.27 21.64 5.48
C GLN A 141 -25.94 20.76 4.43
N LEU A 142 -25.44 19.54 4.26
CA LEU A 142 -26.01 18.55 3.34
C LEU A 142 -27.46 18.20 3.70
N PHE A 143 -27.76 18.06 4.99
CA PHE A 143 -29.13 17.85 5.46
C PHE A 143 -30.06 19.00 5.08
N ARG A 144 -29.62 20.25 5.26
CA ARG A 144 -30.40 21.44 4.87
C ARG A 144 -30.64 21.49 3.37
N LEU A 145 -29.62 21.19 2.56
CA LEU A 145 -29.72 21.20 1.10
C LEU A 145 -30.67 20.12 0.58
N LEU A 146 -30.55 18.88 1.08
CA LEU A 146 -31.37 17.76 0.63
C LEU A 146 -32.84 17.84 1.08
N ASN A 147 -33.14 18.56 2.16
CA ASN A 147 -34.53 18.84 2.54
C ASN A 147 -35.17 19.95 1.72
N ARG A 148 -34.38 20.90 1.20
CA ARG A 148 -34.85 22.01 0.36
C ARG A 148 -35.00 21.62 -1.10
N ALA A 149 -34.15 20.72 -1.59
CA ALA A 149 -34.22 20.22 -2.95
C ALA A 149 -35.52 19.41 -3.14
N ASP A 150 -36.32 19.82 -4.13
CA ASP A 150 -37.51 19.07 -4.55
C ASP A 150 -37.16 17.60 -4.81
N ARG A 151 -38.13 16.70 -4.62
CA ARG A 151 -37.97 15.23 -4.74
C ARG A 151 -37.56 14.73 -6.14
N LYS A 152 -37.09 15.58 -7.05
CA LYS A 152 -36.48 15.14 -8.31
C LYS A 152 -35.27 14.27 -7.99
N SER A 153 -35.30 13.07 -8.56
CA SER A 153 -34.29 12.03 -8.37
C SER A 153 -32.94 12.54 -8.85
N MET A 154 -32.07 12.96 -7.93
CA MET A 154 -30.68 13.27 -8.27
C MET A 154 -30.02 12.00 -8.83
N TYR A 155 -29.13 12.17 -9.80
CA TYR A 155 -28.44 11.12 -10.56
C TYR A 155 -27.53 10.19 -9.72
N GLY A 156 -27.70 10.12 -8.40
CA GLY A 156 -26.86 9.36 -7.47
C GLY A 156 -26.77 7.87 -7.78
N LYS A 157 -27.85 7.24 -8.27
CA LYS A 157 -27.79 5.83 -8.72
C LYS A 157 -26.87 5.64 -9.94
N GLN A 158 -26.90 6.58 -10.88
CA GLN A 158 -26.07 6.52 -12.08
C GLN A 158 -24.60 6.78 -11.72
N ILE A 159 -24.33 7.74 -10.83
CA ILE A 159 -23.00 8.00 -10.30
C ILE A 159 -22.45 6.76 -9.58
N ALA A 160 -23.24 6.12 -8.71
CA ALA A 160 -22.84 4.89 -8.04
C ALA A 160 -22.56 3.75 -9.02
N CYS A 161 -23.41 3.59 -10.05
CA CYS A 161 -23.20 2.61 -11.12
C CYS A 161 -21.88 2.86 -11.87
N LEU A 162 -21.62 4.12 -12.24
CA LEU A 162 -20.37 4.52 -12.90
C LEU A 162 -19.15 4.18 -12.05
N ILE A 163 -19.16 4.50 -10.75
CA ILE A 163 -18.06 4.18 -9.83
C ILE A 163 -17.83 2.67 -9.77
N ILE A 164 -18.88 1.86 -9.70
CA ILE A 164 -18.78 0.38 -9.69
C ILE A 164 -18.20 -0.14 -11.00
N ILE A 165 -18.62 0.41 -12.15
CA ILE A 165 -18.09 0.02 -13.46
C ILE A 165 -16.60 0.38 -13.55
N CYS A 166 -16.21 1.60 -13.16
CA CYS A 166 -14.81 2.02 -13.12
C CYS A 166 -13.98 1.15 -12.17
N TRP A 167 -14.52 0.80 -11.00
CA TRP A 167 -13.85 -0.12 -10.08
C TRP A 167 -13.68 -1.51 -10.69
N GLY A 168 -14.72 -2.05 -11.36
CA GLY A 168 -14.64 -3.33 -12.05
C GLY A 168 -13.56 -3.34 -13.15
N TYR A 169 -13.45 -2.25 -13.91
CA TYR A 169 -12.37 -2.05 -14.88
C TYR A 169 -10.99 -2.07 -14.22
N VAL A 170 -10.80 -1.30 -13.15
CA VAL A 170 -9.54 -1.26 -12.37
C VAL A 170 -9.16 -2.65 -11.86
N GLN A 171 -10.12 -3.39 -11.29
CA GLN A 171 -9.84 -4.74 -10.79
C GLN A 171 -9.54 -5.72 -11.92
N GLY A 172 -10.24 -5.62 -13.06
CA GLY A 172 -9.98 -6.44 -14.24
C GLY A 172 -8.57 -6.21 -14.80
N LEU A 173 -8.17 -4.93 -14.94
CA LEU A 173 -6.81 -4.57 -15.34
C LEU A 173 -5.77 -5.10 -14.35
N HIS A 174 -6.02 -4.98 -13.05
CA HIS A 174 -5.08 -5.50 -12.06
C HIS A 174 -4.96 -7.03 -12.12
N ILE A 175 -6.06 -7.76 -12.28
CA ILE A 175 -6.04 -9.23 -12.44
C ILE A 175 -5.20 -9.63 -13.66
N TRP A 176 -5.41 -8.96 -14.81
CA TRP A 176 -4.63 -9.21 -16.02
C TRP A 176 -3.15 -8.88 -15.83
N ALA A 177 -2.85 -7.74 -15.20
CA ALA A 177 -1.50 -7.32 -14.93
C ALA A 177 -0.77 -8.28 -13.99
N ASP A 178 -1.41 -8.71 -12.90
CA ASP A 178 -0.87 -9.69 -11.96
C ASP A 178 -0.60 -11.04 -12.63
N ALA A 179 -1.51 -11.50 -13.48
CA ALA A 179 -1.39 -12.79 -14.14
C ALA A 179 -0.33 -12.80 -15.24
N THR A 180 -0.06 -11.64 -15.85
CA THR A 180 1.00 -11.49 -16.86
C THR A 180 2.32 -10.98 -16.27
N TYR A 181 2.40 -10.57 -15.00
CA TYR A 181 3.54 -9.88 -14.35
C TYR A 181 3.82 -8.46 -14.88
N TYR A 182 2.77 -7.67 -15.14
CA TYR A 182 2.86 -6.34 -15.75
C TYR A 182 3.09 -5.25 -14.70
N ASN A 183 4.37 -4.95 -14.46
CA ASN A 183 4.80 -4.17 -13.31
C ASN A 183 4.41 -2.68 -13.36
N ALA A 184 4.15 -2.12 -14.55
CA ALA A 184 3.64 -0.76 -14.68
C ALA A 184 2.26 -0.56 -14.00
N ILE A 185 1.50 -1.64 -13.78
CA ILE A 185 0.23 -1.63 -13.04
C ILE A 185 0.43 -2.18 -11.63
N THR A 186 1.03 -3.35 -11.46
CA THR A 186 1.12 -4.01 -10.15
C THR A 186 2.03 -3.27 -9.17
N GLY A 187 3.05 -2.55 -9.66
CA GLY A 187 3.94 -1.71 -8.85
C GLY A 187 3.24 -0.56 -8.14
N PHE A 188 2.15 -0.04 -8.73
CA PHE A 188 1.34 1.03 -8.12
C PHE A 188 0.64 0.60 -6.82
N THR A 189 0.39 -0.70 -6.64
CA THR A 189 -0.40 -1.23 -5.51
C THR A 189 0.09 -0.77 -4.14
N ARG A 190 1.40 -0.57 -3.99
CA ARG A 190 2.03 -0.20 -2.71
C ARG A 190 1.81 1.25 -2.28
N TYR A 191 1.36 2.11 -3.18
CA TYR A 191 1.23 3.56 -2.91
C TYR A 191 -0.11 3.94 -2.27
N LEU A 192 -1.13 3.08 -2.42
CA LEU A 192 -2.45 3.34 -1.85
C LEU A 192 -2.62 2.60 -0.51
N PRO A 193 -3.00 3.29 0.59
CA PRO A 193 -3.16 2.66 1.89
C PRO A 193 -4.32 1.68 1.87
N ALA A 194 -4.13 0.53 2.52
CA ALA A 194 -5.11 -0.55 2.57
C ALA A 194 -5.62 -1.04 1.19
N TYR A 195 -4.88 -0.76 0.11
CA TYR A 195 -5.24 -1.24 -1.22
C TYR A 195 -4.84 -2.71 -1.38
N ARG A 196 -5.85 -3.53 -1.65
CA ARG A 196 -5.76 -4.98 -1.85
C ARG A 196 -6.58 -5.34 -3.08
N PRO A 197 -6.05 -5.07 -4.28
CA PRO A 197 -6.75 -5.40 -5.53
C PRO A 197 -6.91 -6.92 -5.68
N LEU A 198 -7.82 -7.32 -6.56
CA LEU A 198 -8.12 -8.73 -6.81
C LEU A 198 -6.95 -9.42 -7.54
N HIS A 199 -6.68 -10.65 -7.13
CA HIS A 199 -5.70 -11.54 -7.75
C HIS A 199 -6.41 -12.82 -8.19
N ALA A 200 -6.18 -13.28 -9.42
CA ALA A 200 -6.78 -14.52 -9.95
C ALA A 200 -5.75 -15.43 -10.63
N LYS A 201 -4.45 -15.18 -10.46
CA LYS A 201 -3.37 -15.90 -11.15
C LYS A 201 -3.46 -17.42 -11.04
N ARG A 202 -3.75 -17.96 -9.84
CA ARG A 202 -3.86 -19.42 -9.61
C ARG A 202 -5.07 -20.02 -10.32
N ASP A 203 -6.18 -19.29 -10.36
CA ASP A 203 -7.41 -19.78 -10.99
C ASP A 203 -7.32 -19.69 -12.51
N LEU A 204 -6.71 -18.63 -13.05
CA LEU A 204 -6.41 -18.49 -14.48
C LEU A 204 -5.46 -19.58 -14.98
N ALA A 205 -4.42 -19.89 -14.20
CA ALA A 205 -3.50 -21.00 -14.51
C ALA A 205 -4.21 -22.36 -14.46
N ARG A 206 -5.09 -22.58 -13.46
CA ARG A 206 -5.90 -23.82 -13.36
C ARG A 206 -6.86 -23.99 -14.53
N LEU A 207 -7.43 -22.90 -15.04
CA LEU A 207 -8.30 -22.91 -16.23
C LEU A 207 -7.53 -23.07 -17.55
N GLY A 208 -6.19 -23.13 -17.49
CA GLY A 208 -5.32 -23.24 -18.67
C GLY A 208 -5.27 -21.97 -19.50
N TRP A 209 -5.73 -20.83 -18.97
CA TRP A 209 -5.73 -19.56 -19.71
C TRP A 209 -4.35 -18.90 -19.70
N ILE A 210 -3.47 -19.29 -18.77
CA ILE A 210 -2.15 -18.67 -18.58
C ILE A 210 -1.14 -19.74 -18.14
N ASP A 211 0.03 -19.76 -18.79
CA ASP A 211 1.21 -20.46 -18.28
C ASP A 211 2.08 -19.49 -17.47
N SER A 212 1.90 -19.53 -16.15
CA SER A 212 2.57 -18.59 -15.25
C SER A 212 4.09 -18.82 -15.11
N GLU A 213 4.60 -20.00 -15.50
CA GLU A 213 6.04 -20.29 -15.46
C GLU A 213 6.71 -19.81 -16.75
N ALA A 214 6.11 -20.07 -17.91
CA ALA A 214 6.61 -19.56 -19.18
C ALA A 214 6.68 -18.02 -19.21
N LEU A 215 5.60 -17.35 -18.81
CA LEU A 215 5.54 -15.88 -18.77
C LEU A 215 6.51 -15.26 -17.78
N ARG A 216 6.79 -15.94 -16.66
CA ARG A 216 7.78 -15.45 -15.69
C ARG A 216 9.17 -15.50 -16.30
N ASN A 217 9.52 -16.62 -16.93
CA ASN A 217 10.85 -16.80 -17.50
C ASN A 217 11.09 -15.85 -18.68
N GLU A 218 10.09 -15.61 -19.51
CA GLU A 218 10.16 -14.67 -20.63
C GLU A 218 10.41 -13.23 -20.15
N ARG A 219 9.66 -12.76 -19.15
CA ARG A 219 9.80 -11.38 -18.64
C ARG A 219 11.09 -11.14 -17.86
N VAL A 220 11.58 -12.14 -17.11
CA VAL A 220 12.89 -12.03 -16.44
C VAL A 220 14.02 -11.88 -17.46
N VAL A 221 13.93 -12.56 -18.61
CA VAL A 221 14.93 -12.46 -19.68
C VAL A 221 14.86 -11.11 -20.40
N GLU A 222 13.65 -10.61 -20.68
CA GLU A 222 13.44 -9.29 -21.31
C GLU A 222 13.99 -8.15 -20.43
N LYS A 223 13.76 -8.22 -19.11
CA LYS A 223 14.18 -7.19 -18.15
C LYS A 223 15.65 -7.20 -17.77
N LEU A 224 16.38 -8.30 -18.01
CA LEU A 224 17.84 -8.29 -17.90
C LEU A 224 18.49 -7.38 -18.96
N GLY A 225 17.77 -7.04 -20.05
CA GLY A 225 18.21 -6.11 -21.10
C GLY A 225 17.83 -4.65 -20.90
N GLU A 226 16.70 -4.37 -20.24
CA GLU A 226 16.23 -3.02 -19.92
C GLU A 226 16.49 -2.70 -18.44
N ALA A 227 17.53 -1.91 -18.21
CA ALA A 227 17.99 -1.52 -16.88
C ALA A 227 16.86 -0.98 -16.00
N PHE A 228 16.76 -1.54 -14.78
CA PHE A 228 16.18 -0.99 -13.54
C PHE A 228 15.04 0.03 -13.71
N SER A 229 13.83 -0.37 -13.34
CA SER A 229 12.72 0.57 -13.22
C SER A 229 13.10 1.78 -12.34
N GLU A 230 12.59 2.95 -12.71
CA GLU A 230 12.89 4.26 -12.12
C GLU A 230 12.59 4.38 -10.60
N GLU A 231 12.03 3.35 -9.97
CA GLU A 231 11.70 3.37 -8.54
C GLU A 231 12.92 3.23 -7.62
N LEU A 232 14.05 2.71 -8.12
CA LEU A 232 15.23 2.47 -7.27
C LEU A 232 16.52 3.03 -7.87
N SER A 233 16.96 4.16 -7.32
CA SER A 233 18.28 4.72 -7.60
C SER A 233 19.35 4.05 -6.73
N TYR A 234 19.87 2.92 -7.18
CA TYR A 234 20.97 2.21 -6.53
C TYR A 234 21.98 1.68 -7.55
N PRO A 235 23.28 2.03 -7.44
CA PRO A 235 23.87 3.04 -6.55
C PRO A 235 23.47 4.48 -6.94
N ILE A 236 23.40 5.40 -5.97
CA ILE A 236 23.00 6.81 -6.21
C ILE A 236 24.03 7.54 -7.09
N HIS A 237 25.30 7.14 -7.01
CA HIS A 237 26.38 7.66 -7.83
C HIS A 237 27.13 6.50 -8.49
N PRO A 238 27.62 6.67 -9.74
CA PRO A 238 28.45 5.66 -10.39
C PRO A 238 29.65 5.26 -9.53
N ILE A 239 29.90 3.95 -9.42
CA ILE A 239 31.04 3.43 -8.67
C ILE A 239 32.32 3.80 -9.41
N THR A 240 33.20 4.55 -8.75
CA THR A 240 34.54 4.84 -9.27
C THR A 240 35.54 3.88 -8.67
N CYS A 241 36.18 3.08 -9.52
CA CYS A 241 37.23 2.17 -9.09
C CYS A 241 38.58 2.88 -9.23
N PRO A 242 39.40 2.97 -8.15
CA PRO A 242 40.78 3.40 -8.30
C PRO A 242 41.53 2.43 -9.23
N LYS A 243 42.64 2.89 -9.84
CA LYS A 243 43.50 2.04 -10.68
C LYS A 243 43.77 0.72 -9.96
N LYS A 244 43.59 -0.39 -10.69
CA LYS A 244 43.80 -1.74 -10.17
C LYS A 244 45.12 -1.80 -9.41
N SER A 245 45.04 -2.13 -8.13
CA SER A 245 46.23 -2.43 -7.32
C SER A 245 47.02 -3.54 -8.01
N THR A 246 48.34 -3.40 -8.06
CA THR A 246 49.25 -4.42 -8.57
C THR A 246 49.22 -5.71 -7.74
N ASN A 247 48.66 -5.67 -6.53
CA ASN A 247 48.57 -6.81 -5.63
C ASN A 247 47.11 -7.22 -5.43
N GLN A 248 46.53 -7.92 -6.41
CA GLN A 248 45.16 -8.43 -6.32
C GLN A 248 45.14 -9.73 -5.50
N LEU A 249 44.32 -9.77 -4.46
CA LEU A 249 44.10 -10.96 -3.66
C LEU A 249 42.88 -11.73 -4.18
N ASN A 250 42.94 -13.06 -4.10
CA ASN A 250 41.75 -13.89 -4.29
C ASN A 250 40.84 -13.77 -3.07
N VAL A 251 39.52 -13.75 -3.29
CA VAL A 251 38.52 -13.73 -2.23
C VAL A 251 37.77 -15.06 -2.25
N LEU A 252 37.85 -15.82 -1.15
CA LEU A 252 37.04 -17.01 -0.91
C LEU A 252 35.95 -16.67 0.09
N MET A 253 34.69 -16.76 -0.33
CA MET A 253 33.53 -16.57 0.54
C MET A 253 32.86 -17.92 0.81
N ILE A 254 32.85 -18.34 2.08
CA ILE A 254 32.15 -19.55 2.53
C ILE A 254 30.95 -19.08 3.35
N VAL A 255 29.74 -19.38 2.88
CA VAL A 255 28.48 -19.00 3.54
C VAL A 255 27.73 -20.27 3.93
N VAL A 256 27.27 -20.32 5.18
CA VAL A 256 26.41 -21.40 5.68
C VAL A 256 25.00 -20.85 5.81
N ASP A 257 24.01 -21.57 5.28
CA ASP A 257 22.62 -21.13 5.15
C ASP A 257 22.02 -20.69 6.50
N ALA A 258 22.27 -21.47 7.55
CA ALA A 258 21.97 -21.11 8.94
C ALA A 258 22.99 -21.75 9.88
N LEU A 259 23.67 -20.92 10.68
CA LEU A 259 24.60 -21.35 11.71
C LEU A 259 24.32 -20.60 13.00
N ARG A 260 24.03 -21.36 14.06
CA ARG A 260 23.91 -20.79 15.41
C ARG A 260 25.31 -20.56 16.00
N PRO A 261 25.58 -19.40 16.62
CA PRO A 261 26.91 -19.10 17.18
C PRO A 261 27.39 -20.16 18.19
N GLU A 262 26.49 -20.69 19.02
CA GLU A 262 26.83 -21.70 20.04
C GLU A 262 27.28 -23.05 19.43
N MET A 263 26.97 -23.30 18.15
CA MET A 263 27.37 -24.52 17.45
C MET A 263 28.83 -24.45 16.96
N VAL A 264 29.44 -23.26 17.06
CA VAL A 264 30.87 -23.04 16.81
C VAL A 264 31.65 -23.39 18.07
N ASN A 265 31.97 -24.68 18.22
CA ASN A 265 32.68 -25.23 19.37
C ASN A 265 33.47 -26.50 18.99
N SER A 266 34.33 -26.95 19.91
CA SER A 266 35.24 -28.08 19.71
C SER A 266 34.55 -29.44 19.55
N GLN A 267 33.30 -29.60 19.99
CA GLN A 267 32.55 -30.85 19.88
C GLN A 267 31.81 -30.97 18.55
N ILE A 268 31.22 -29.88 18.06
CA ILE A 268 30.30 -29.89 16.91
C ILE A 268 31.00 -29.45 15.63
N THR A 269 31.78 -28.36 15.67
CA THR A 269 32.48 -27.81 14.49
C THR A 269 33.96 -27.55 14.80
N PRO A 270 34.75 -28.61 15.14
CA PRO A 270 36.13 -28.46 15.61
C PRO A 270 37.06 -27.74 14.62
N THR A 271 36.86 -27.91 13.31
CA THR A 271 37.66 -27.23 12.28
C THR A 271 37.38 -25.73 12.24
N ILE A 272 36.11 -25.33 12.39
CA ILE A 272 35.71 -23.92 12.42
C ILE A 272 36.22 -23.27 13.72
N GLU A 273 36.12 -23.96 14.85
CA GLU A 273 36.63 -23.46 16.13
C GLU A 273 38.16 -23.24 16.09
N ARG A 274 38.91 -24.16 15.47
CA ARG A 274 40.36 -23.99 15.30
C ARG A 274 40.71 -22.87 14.32
N PHE A 275 39.92 -22.69 13.27
CA PHE A 275 40.12 -21.59 12.31
C PHE A 275 39.85 -20.24 12.95
N LYS A 276 38.82 -20.15 13.80
CA LYS A 276 38.43 -18.96 14.56
C LYS A 276 39.55 -18.41 15.45
N GLU A 277 40.46 -19.24 15.96
CA GLU A 277 41.64 -18.80 16.73
C GLU A 277 42.68 -18.04 15.88
N LYS A 278 42.71 -18.28 14.57
CA LYS A 278 43.68 -17.68 13.62
C LYS A 278 43.05 -16.61 12.72
N ALA A 279 41.80 -16.24 12.97
CA ALA A 279 41.02 -15.35 12.12
C ALA A 279 40.50 -14.14 12.91
N ILE A 280 40.06 -13.12 12.18
CA ILE A 280 39.34 -11.99 12.77
C ILE A 280 37.91 -12.43 13.07
N ARG A 281 37.45 -12.20 14.30
CA ARG A 281 36.14 -12.64 14.78
C ARG A 281 35.25 -11.46 15.12
N PHE A 282 34.01 -11.52 14.66
CA PHE A 282 32.96 -10.55 14.99
C PHE A 282 31.92 -11.22 15.90
N ASN A 283 31.96 -10.93 17.21
CA ASN A 283 31.02 -11.51 18.19
C ASN A 283 29.60 -10.94 18.10
N ASN A 284 29.49 -9.70 17.62
CA ASN A 284 28.23 -8.98 17.48
C ASN A 284 27.94 -8.76 15.99
N HIS A 285 28.03 -9.84 15.20
CA HIS A 285 27.70 -9.81 13.79
C HIS A 285 26.28 -10.31 13.57
N TYR A 286 25.43 -9.46 13.00
CA TYR A 286 24.06 -9.78 12.70
C TYR A 286 23.88 -9.86 11.18
N SER A 287 23.24 -10.92 10.71
CA SER A 287 22.75 -10.99 9.33
C SER A 287 21.78 -9.84 9.06
N GLY A 288 21.73 -9.33 7.82
CA GLY A 288 20.76 -8.30 7.44
C GLY A 288 19.29 -8.78 7.43
N GLY A 289 19.04 -10.06 7.70
CA GLY A 289 17.71 -10.55 8.04
C GLY A 289 17.71 -11.99 8.56
N THR A 290 16.52 -12.48 8.87
CA THR A 290 16.27 -13.77 9.52
C THR A 290 16.16 -14.96 8.55
N SER A 291 16.36 -14.73 7.25
CA SER A 291 16.40 -15.78 6.22
C SER A 291 17.67 -15.66 5.39
N SER A 292 18.12 -16.77 4.83
CA SER A 292 19.35 -16.83 4.03
C SER A 292 19.31 -15.89 2.82
N ARG A 293 18.13 -15.78 2.18
CA ARG A 293 17.91 -14.84 1.07
C ARG A 293 18.13 -13.39 1.49
N MET A 294 17.60 -13.01 2.65
CA MET A 294 17.78 -11.68 3.22
C MET A 294 19.25 -11.43 3.61
N GLY A 295 19.90 -12.42 4.23
CA GLY A 295 21.33 -12.35 4.57
C GLY A 295 22.20 -12.14 3.33
N ALA A 296 22.01 -12.98 2.30
CA ALA A 296 22.71 -12.86 1.03
C ALA A 296 22.51 -11.48 0.39
N PHE A 297 21.26 -11.00 0.31
CA PHE A 297 20.97 -9.67 -0.23
C PHE A 297 21.74 -8.57 0.52
N SER A 298 21.72 -8.58 1.85
CA SER A 298 22.44 -7.57 2.64
C SER A 298 23.96 -7.61 2.45
N ILE A 299 24.54 -8.81 2.28
CA ILE A 299 25.99 -8.98 2.08
C ILE A 299 26.43 -8.44 0.71
N PHE A 300 25.63 -8.65 -0.33
CA PHE A 300 25.99 -8.22 -1.70
C PHE A 300 25.60 -6.78 -2.02
N TYR A 301 24.45 -6.32 -1.51
CA TYR A 301 23.90 -4.99 -1.83
C TYR A 301 24.16 -3.96 -0.73
N GLY A 302 24.55 -4.36 0.48
CA GLY A 302 24.91 -3.41 1.55
C GLY A 302 23.78 -2.48 2.02
N ILE A 303 22.52 -2.79 1.69
CA ILE A 303 21.33 -2.00 2.04
C ILE A 303 20.30 -2.86 2.79
N PRO A 304 19.34 -2.23 3.51
CA PRO A 304 18.32 -2.95 4.26
C PRO A 304 17.51 -3.94 3.40
N THR A 305 17.18 -5.10 3.97
CA THR A 305 16.49 -6.18 3.24
C THR A 305 15.05 -5.86 2.88
N THR A 306 14.49 -4.75 3.39
CA THR A 306 13.21 -4.20 2.96
C THR A 306 13.20 -3.81 1.48
N TYR A 307 14.35 -3.47 0.89
CA TYR A 307 14.49 -3.19 -0.54
C TYR A 307 14.47 -4.46 -1.41
N TRP A 308 14.58 -5.66 -0.83
CA TRP A 308 14.57 -6.92 -1.59
C TRP A 308 13.38 -7.03 -2.54
N ARG A 309 12.18 -6.66 -2.08
CA ARG A 309 10.97 -6.73 -2.92
C ARG A 309 11.09 -5.81 -4.13
N THR A 310 11.61 -4.60 -3.96
CA THR A 310 11.84 -3.69 -5.08
C THR A 310 12.85 -4.26 -6.07
N PHE A 311 13.90 -4.96 -5.64
CA PHE A 311 14.80 -5.66 -6.58
C PHE A 311 14.12 -6.85 -7.27
N HIS A 312 13.39 -7.66 -6.52
CA HIS A 312 12.75 -8.87 -7.01
C HIS A 312 11.58 -8.57 -7.95
N ASP A 313 10.76 -7.58 -7.62
CA ASP A 313 9.56 -7.21 -8.38
C ASP A 313 9.94 -6.35 -9.60
N ASN A 314 11.16 -5.83 -9.68
CA ASN A 314 11.66 -5.08 -10.85
C ASN A 314 12.60 -5.89 -11.76
N GLN A 315 13.05 -7.07 -11.33
CA GLN A 315 13.65 -8.10 -12.19
C GLN A 315 12.57 -8.88 -12.94
#